data_AF-A0A286TF39-F1
#
_entry.id   AF-A0A286TF39-F1
#
_cell.length_a   1.000
_cell.length_b   1.000
_cell.length_c   1.000
_cell.angle_alpha   90.00
_cell.angle_beta   90.00
_cell.angle_gamma   90.00
#
_symmetry.space_group_name_H-M   'P 1'
#
loop_
_entity.id
_entity.type
_entity.pdbx_description
1 polymer ?
#
loop_
_entity_poly.entity_id
_entity_poly.type
_entity_poly.pdbx_seq_one_letter_code
_entity_poly.pdbx_strand_id
1 'polypeptide(L)'
;MFISRNNPLAGKKKVTMDDLKPFPFIQYEQGEEGSFFFAEEAVWPEYSPKQINVTDRATILNFIIGLNGYTVCTGIDNGDLNNEKIVTVPLDTDETMLVGWVTNERAKLSKAAETYIEKLKSVVADHGYKLID
;
A
#
# COMPACT_ATOMS: atom_id res chain seq x y z
N MET A 1 6.15 0.94 -0.67
CA MET A 1 5.52 0.97 -2.00
C MET A 1 5.65 -0.40 -2.66
N PHE A 2 4.78 -0.74 -3.60
CA PHE A 2 4.88 -1.97 -4.40
C PHE A 2 5.34 -1.68 -5.82
N ILE A 3 6.28 -2.51 -6.30
CA ILE A 3 6.76 -2.54 -7.69
C ILE A 3 6.99 -3.98 -8.16
N SER A 4 7.08 -4.18 -9.47
CA SER A 4 7.49 -5.47 -10.03
C SER A 4 8.90 -5.84 -9.57
N ARG A 5 9.15 -7.13 -9.34
CA ARG A 5 10.50 -7.67 -9.05
C ARG A 5 11.48 -7.41 -10.20
N ASN A 6 10.97 -7.26 -11.42
CA ASN A 6 11.75 -6.94 -12.62
C ASN A 6 11.94 -5.43 -12.81
N ASN A 7 11.34 -4.58 -11.97
CA ASN A 7 11.54 -3.14 -12.04
C ASN A 7 13.01 -2.80 -11.69
N PRO A 8 13.67 -1.88 -12.41
CA PRO A 8 15.06 -1.48 -12.12
C PRO A 8 15.31 -0.99 -10.69
N LEU A 9 14.27 -0.53 -9.99
CA LEU A 9 14.34 -0.04 -8.62
C LEU A 9 14.19 -1.14 -7.56
N ALA A 10 13.87 -2.38 -7.95
CA ALA A 10 13.58 -3.50 -7.04
C ALA A 10 14.72 -3.83 -6.06
N GLY A 11 15.97 -3.55 -6.44
CA GLY A 11 17.16 -3.77 -5.61
C GLY A 11 17.58 -2.58 -4.74
N LYS A 12 16.88 -1.44 -4.84
CA LYS A 12 17.23 -0.25 -4.05
C LYS A 12 16.79 -0.43 -2.59
N LYS A 13 17.62 0.05 -1.66
CA LYS A 13 17.27 0.07 -0.22
C LYS A 13 16.15 1.07 0.09
N LYS A 14 16.06 2.14 -0.70
CA LYS A 14 15.07 3.23 -0.59
C LYS A 14 14.95 3.90 -1.97
N VAL A 15 13.78 4.44 -2.30
CA VAL A 15 13.53 5.19 -3.54
C VAL A 15 12.94 6.55 -3.24
N THR A 16 13.19 7.54 -4.10
CA THR A 16 12.53 8.86 -4.00
C THR A 16 11.33 8.92 -4.95
N MET A 17 10.46 9.93 -4.80
CA MET A 17 9.40 10.17 -5.78
C MET A 17 9.96 10.53 -7.17
N ASP A 18 11.14 11.15 -7.23
CA ASP A 18 11.82 11.45 -8.49
C ASP A 18 12.25 10.19 -9.24
N ASP A 19 12.72 9.16 -8.52
CA ASP A 19 13.05 7.86 -9.11
C ASP A 19 11.84 7.21 -9.81
N LEU A 20 10.62 7.53 -9.38
CA LEU A 20 9.38 6.91 -9.82
C LEU A 20 8.75 7.60 -11.04
N LYS A 21 9.17 8.82 -11.39
CA LYS A 21 8.67 9.59 -12.54
C LYS A 21 8.62 8.83 -13.87
N PRO A 22 9.57 7.94 -14.22
CA PRO A 22 9.53 7.20 -15.47
C PRO A 22 8.43 6.12 -15.55
N PHE A 23 7.91 5.66 -14.41
CA PHE A 23 7.01 4.51 -14.29
C PHE A 23 5.55 4.97 -14.13
N PRO A 24 4.57 4.17 -14.60
CA PRO A 24 3.17 4.52 -14.42
C PRO A 24 2.76 4.40 -12.94
N PHE A 25 2.10 5.44 -12.45
CA PHE A 25 1.45 5.43 -11.14
C PHE A 25 0.07 4.77 -11.28
N ILE A 26 -0.18 3.74 -10.47
CA ILE A 26 -1.44 3.01 -10.47
C ILE A 26 -2.14 3.28 -9.16
N GLN A 27 -3.37 3.77 -9.25
CA GLN A 27 -4.16 4.20 -8.09
C GLN A 27 -5.58 3.68 -8.15
N TYR A 28 -6.23 3.62 -6.99
CA TYR A 28 -7.64 3.32 -6.90
C TYR A 28 -8.50 4.46 -7.44
N GLU A 29 -9.61 4.11 -8.06
CA GLU A 29 -10.66 5.06 -8.43
C GLU A 29 -11.35 5.57 -7.15
N GLN A 30 -11.26 6.87 -6.90
CA GLN A 30 -11.74 7.51 -5.66
C GLN A 30 -12.83 8.58 -5.93
N GLY A 31 -13.64 8.34 -6.97
CA GLY A 31 -14.70 9.25 -7.42
C GLY A 31 -14.21 10.42 -8.28
N GLU A 32 -15.13 11.30 -8.67
CA GLU A 32 -14.89 12.34 -9.69
C GLU A 32 -13.83 13.38 -9.32
N GLU A 33 -13.60 13.63 -8.02
CA GLU A 33 -12.60 14.62 -7.55
C GLU A 33 -11.43 14.00 -6.77
N GLY A 34 -11.36 12.66 -6.64
CA GLY A 34 -10.37 12.01 -5.79
C GLY A 34 -10.53 12.46 -4.34
N SER A 35 -11.46 11.84 -3.60
CA SER A 35 -11.71 12.24 -2.21
C SER A 35 -10.44 12.05 -1.38
N PHE A 36 -9.76 13.14 -1.03
CA PHE A 36 -8.59 13.13 -0.15
C PHE A 36 -8.86 12.40 1.17
N PHE A 37 -10.11 12.41 1.63
CA PHE A 37 -10.54 11.75 2.87
C PHE A 37 -10.60 10.22 2.79
N PHE A 38 -10.56 9.65 1.58
CA PHE A 38 -10.62 8.21 1.34
C PHE A 38 -9.47 7.73 0.45
N ALA A 39 -8.36 8.47 0.42
CA ALA A 39 -7.18 8.05 -0.33
C ALA A 39 -6.60 6.75 0.23
N GLU A 40 -6.49 5.73 -0.62
CA GLU A 40 -5.86 4.46 -0.26
C GLU A 40 -4.34 4.56 -0.28
N GLU A 41 -3.78 5.43 -1.13
CA GLU A 41 -2.35 5.63 -1.26
C GLU A 41 -1.82 6.64 -0.24
N ALA A 42 -0.69 6.31 0.40
CA ALA A 42 -0.11 7.14 1.46
C ALA A 42 0.51 8.45 0.94
N VAL A 43 1.02 8.44 -0.30
CA VAL A 43 1.69 9.58 -0.94
C VAL A 43 1.34 9.56 -2.41
N TRP A 44 0.93 10.72 -2.93
CA TRP A 44 0.74 10.92 -4.36
C TRP A 44 1.92 11.65 -5.00
N PRO A 45 2.26 11.31 -6.25
CA PRO A 45 3.19 12.11 -7.04
C PRO A 45 2.58 13.49 -7.28
N GLU A 46 3.36 14.55 -7.02
CA GLU A 46 2.98 15.93 -7.36
C GLU A 46 2.62 16.07 -8.85
N TYR A 47 3.32 15.32 -9.70
CA TYR A 47 2.99 15.14 -11.10
C TYR A 47 3.38 13.73 -11.55
N SER A 48 2.42 12.98 -12.10
CA SER A 48 2.70 11.73 -12.79
C SER A 48 2.25 11.82 -14.25
N PRO A 49 3.18 11.76 -15.22
CA PRO A 49 2.83 11.83 -16.63
C PRO A 49 2.05 10.59 -17.11
N LYS A 50 2.04 9.50 -16.34
CA LYS A 50 1.35 8.25 -16.66
C LYS A 50 0.60 7.77 -15.41
N GLN A 51 -0.72 7.94 -15.42
CA GLN A 51 -1.60 7.50 -14.34
C GLN A 51 -2.63 6.51 -14.88
N ILE A 52 -2.90 5.46 -14.10
CA ILE A 52 -3.93 4.46 -14.41
C ILE A 52 -4.81 4.29 -13.18
N ASN A 53 -6.10 4.56 -13.34
CA ASN A 53 -7.10 4.35 -12.31
C ASN A 53 -7.69 2.96 -12.44
N VAL A 54 -7.87 2.27 -11.31
CA VAL A 54 -8.48 0.93 -11.27
C VAL A 54 -9.43 0.81 -10.08
N THR A 55 -10.30 -0.18 -10.12
CA THR A 55 -11.34 -0.37 -9.08
C THR A 55 -11.05 -1.53 -8.14
N ASP A 56 -10.00 -2.33 -8.40
CA ASP A 56 -9.69 -3.51 -7.60
C ASP A 56 -8.19 -3.78 -7.47
N ARG A 57 -7.85 -4.49 -6.39
CA ARG A 57 -6.47 -4.83 -6.04
C ARG A 57 -5.80 -5.76 -7.04
N ALA A 58 -6.50 -6.75 -7.58
CA ALA A 58 -5.89 -7.71 -8.50
C ALA A 58 -5.44 -7.01 -9.80
N THR A 59 -6.22 -6.04 -10.27
CA THR A 59 -5.87 -5.19 -11.41
C THR A 59 -4.64 -4.33 -11.13
N ILE A 60 -4.52 -3.72 -9.94
CA ILE A 60 -3.28 -3.00 -9.56
C ILE A 60 -2.06 -3.91 -9.70
N LEU A 61 -2.11 -5.10 -9.11
CA LEU A 61 -0.97 -6.01 -9.11
C LEU A 61 -0.60 -6.47 -10.52
N ASN A 62 -1.59 -6.74 -11.37
CA ASN A 62 -1.34 -7.11 -12.77
C ASN A 62 -0.68 -5.97 -13.57
N PHE A 63 -1.10 -4.72 -13.37
CA PHE A 63 -0.45 -3.58 -14.02
C PHE A 63 0.94 -3.27 -13.48
N ILE A 64 1.16 -3.43 -12.16
CA ILE A 64 2.50 -3.32 -11.58
C ILE A 64 3.45 -4.30 -12.28
N ILE A 65 3.03 -5.56 -12.43
CA ILE A 65 3.83 -6.62 -13.07
C ILE A 65 4.03 -6.35 -14.56
N GLY A 66 2.93 -6.07 -15.29
CA GLY A 66 2.94 -5.98 -16.75
C GLY A 66 3.55 -4.70 -17.30
N LEU A 67 3.47 -3.59 -16.54
CA LEU A 67 3.89 -2.26 -17.00
C LEU A 67 5.08 -1.69 -16.23
N ASN A 68 5.65 -2.46 -15.29
CA ASN A 68 6.60 -1.97 -14.29
C ASN A 68 6.07 -0.74 -13.54
N GLY A 69 4.76 -0.69 -13.31
CA GLY A 69 4.12 0.38 -12.56
C GLY A 69 4.42 0.30 -11.08
N TYR A 70 3.97 1.32 -10.36
CA TYR A 70 4.10 1.40 -8.91
C TYR A 70 2.80 1.91 -8.27
N THR A 71 2.62 1.56 -7.00
CA THR A 71 1.65 2.19 -6.12
C THR A 71 2.25 2.41 -4.74
N VAL A 72 1.82 3.45 -4.05
CA VAL A 72 2.28 3.76 -2.69
C VAL A 72 1.24 3.21 -1.72
N CYS A 73 1.66 2.31 -0.83
CA CYS A 73 0.78 1.57 0.07
C CYS A 73 1.53 1.29 1.39
N THR A 74 0.84 0.66 2.36
CA THR A 74 1.37 0.29 3.69
C THR A 74 2.70 -0.47 3.64
N GLY A 75 2.96 -1.20 2.56
CA GLY A 75 4.12 -2.08 2.42
C GLY A 75 3.95 -3.43 3.13
N ILE A 76 2.82 -3.67 3.80
CA ILE A 76 2.47 -4.99 4.34
C ILE A 76 1.98 -5.82 3.16
N ASP A 77 2.75 -6.85 2.79
CA ASP A 77 2.33 -7.85 1.82
C ASP A 77 2.01 -9.18 2.50
N ASN A 78 1.29 -10.04 1.79
CA ASN A 78 1.14 -11.42 2.19
C ASN A 78 2.09 -12.24 1.33
N GLY A 79 3.20 -12.67 1.94
CA GLY A 79 4.32 -13.35 1.29
C GLY A 79 3.94 -14.60 0.49
N ASP A 80 2.74 -15.14 0.68
CA ASP A 80 2.28 -16.34 -0.02
C ASP A 80 1.60 -16.06 -1.37
N LEU A 81 1.10 -14.84 -1.62
CA LEU A 81 0.20 -14.61 -2.77
C LEU A 81 0.89 -14.01 -4.00
N ASN A 82 1.97 -13.24 -3.87
CA ASN A 82 2.58 -12.52 -5.01
C ASN A 82 4.11 -12.28 -4.92
N ASN A 83 4.77 -12.91 -3.95
CA ASN A 83 6.15 -12.56 -3.61
C ASN A 83 7.13 -12.87 -4.76
N GLU A 84 6.83 -13.81 -5.66
CA GLU A 84 7.69 -14.05 -6.83
C GLU A 84 7.75 -12.87 -7.81
N LYS A 85 6.70 -12.05 -7.90
CA LYS A 85 6.56 -11.05 -8.96
C LYS A 85 6.54 -9.60 -8.48
N ILE A 86 6.20 -9.37 -7.22
CA ILE A 86 6.12 -8.03 -6.64
C ILE A 86 7.08 -7.95 -5.45
N VAL A 87 7.70 -6.79 -5.28
CA VAL A 87 8.55 -6.49 -4.13
C VAL A 87 8.10 -5.18 -3.48
N THR A 88 8.31 -5.13 -2.17
CA THR A 88 8.11 -3.92 -1.38
C THR A 88 9.44 -3.17 -1.26
N VAL A 89 9.45 -1.90 -1.66
CA VAL A 89 10.61 -1.02 -1.48
C VAL A 89 10.19 0.20 -0.63
N PRO A 90 10.99 0.62 0.36
CA PRO A 90 10.71 1.83 1.14
C PRO A 90 10.77 3.10 0.30
N LEU A 91 9.81 4.00 0.50
CA LEU A 91 9.80 5.34 -0.10
C LEU A 91 10.55 6.32 0.84
N ASP A 92 11.32 7.23 0.25
CA ASP A 92 11.99 8.33 0.94
C ASP A 92 11.03 9.49 1.15
N THR A 93 10.31 9.42 2.27
CA THR A 93 9.32 10.40 2.69
C THR A 93 9.24 10.44 4.21
N ASP A 94 8.85 11.59 4.75
CA ASP A 94 8.51 11.76 6.17
C ASP A 94 7.04 11.39 6.46
N GLU A 95 6.25 11.11 5.43
CA GLU A 95 4.86 10.72 5.55
C GLU A 95 4.72 9.33 6.16
N THR A 96 3.72 9.17 7.04
CA THR A 96 3.43 7.91 7.71
C THR A 96 1.95 7.56 7.59
N MET A 97 1.65 6.27 7.49
CA MET A 97 0.28 5.77 7.45
C MET A 97 -0.04 5.05 8.76
N LEU A 98 -1.08 5.53 9.46
CA LEU A 98 -1.62 4.86 10.64
C LEU A 98 -2.76 3.93 10.22
N VAL A 99 -2.53 2.62 10.36
CA VAL A 99 -3.55 1.61 10.12
C VAL A 99 -4.30 1.34 11.43
N GLY A 100 -5.62 1.48 11.38
CA GLY A 100 -6.51 1.27 12.52
C GLY A 100 -7.79 0.55 12.12
N TRP A 101 -8.66 0.35 13.09
CA TRP A 101 -9.99 -0.19 12.90
C TRP A 101 -11.01 0.73 13.57
N VAL A 102 -12.20 0.80 13.00
CA VAL A 102 -13.28 1.67 13.47
C VAL A 102 -14.41 0.82 14.03
N THR A 103 -14.94 1.21 15.18
CA THR A 103 -16.12 0.59 15.78
C THR A 103 -17.03 1.65 16.37
N ASN A 104 -18.29 1.29 16.58
CA ASN A 104 -19.22 2.13 17.33
C ASN A 104 -18.76 2.22 18.80
N GLU A 105 -18.75 3.42 19.37
CA GLU A 105 -18.34 3.68 20.76
C GLU A 105 -19.14 2.86 21.80
N ARG A 106 -20.37 2.46 21.45
CA ARG A 106 -21.28 1.69 22.32
C ARG A 106 -21.22 0.19 22.07
N ALA A 107 -20.49 -0.24 21.04
CA ALA A 107 -20.35 -1.65 20.73
C ALA A 107 -19.37 -2.31 21.72
N LYS A 108 -19.80 -3.44 22.30
CA LYS A 108 -18.89 -4.37 22.95
C LYS A 108 -18.39 -5.35 21.91
N LEU A 109 -17.07 -5.52 21.82
CA LEU A 109 -16.48 -6.51 20.93
C LEU A 109 -16.92 -7.91 21.36
N SER A 110 -17.27 -8.73 20.38
CA SER A 110 -17.45 -10.16 20.62
C SER A 110 -16.08 -10.81 20.85
N LYS A 111 -16.08 -12.01 21.45
CA LYS A 111 -14.81 -12.72 21.65
C LYS A 111 -14.07 -13.01 20.33
N ALA A 112 -14.83 -13.26 19.27
CA ALA A 112 -14.29 -13.45 17.92
C ALA A 112 -13.63 -12.17 17.38
N ALA A 113 -14.26 -11.00 17.59
CA ALA A 113 -13.71 -9.72 17.16
C ALA A 113 -12.43 -9.36 17.91
N GLU A 114 -12.40 -9.54 19.25
CA GLU A 114 -11.18 -9.39 20.04
C GLU A 114 -10.05 -10.28 19.51
N THR A 115 -10.37 -11.57 19.28
CA THR A 115 -9.39 -12.54 18.77
C THR A 115 -8.87 -12.13 17.39
N TYR A 116 -9.74 -11.62 16.52
CA TYR A 116 -9.35 -11.14 15.19
C TYR A 116 -8.41 -9.93 15.27
N ILE A 117 -8.71 -8.95 16.12
CA ILE A 117 -7.85 -7.77 16.32
C ILE A 117 -6.49 -8.17 16.87
N GLU A 118 -6.43 -9.09 17.84
CA GLU A 118 -5.16 -9.60 18.37
C GLU A 118 -4.33 -10.32 17.29
N LYS A 119 -4.99 -11.04 16.37
CA LYS A 119 -4.30 -11.63 15.21
C LYS A 119 -3.78 -10.57 14.24
N LEU A 120 -4.56 -9.52 13.95
CA LEU A 120 -4.08 -8.41 13.12
C LEU A 120 -2.87 -7.71 13.74
N LYS A 121 -2.91 -7.44 15.05
CA LYS A 121 -1.78 -6.87 15.79
C LYS A 121 -0.53 -7.73 15.68
N SER A 122 -0.67 -9.06 15.85
CA SER A 122 0.44 -10.01 15.67
C SER A 122 1.03 -9.91 14.27
N VAL A 123 0.21 -9.95 13.23
CA VAL A 123 0.68 -9.86 11.83
C VAL A 123 1.43 -8.55 11.59
N VAL A 124 0.91 -7.42 12.06
CA VAL A 124 1.55 -6.11 11.93
C VAL A 124 2.91 -6.08 12.64
N ALA A 125 2.99 -6.63 13.86
CA ALA A 125 4.22 -6.71 14.64
C ALA A 125 5.26 -7.65 14.00
N ASP A 126 4.83 -8.79 13.44
CA ASP A 126 5.71 -9.75 12.75
C ASP A 126 6.34 -9.15 11.49
N HIS A 127 5.70 -8.14 10.88
CA HIS A 127 6.25 -7.34 9.78
C HIS A 127 7.14 -6.18 10.24
N GLY A 128 7.42 -6.07 11.54
CA GLY A 128 8.34 -5.09 12.12
C GLY A 128 7.75 -3.71 12.37
N TYR A 129 6.42 -3.55 12.28
CA TYR A 129 5.76 -2.28 12.57
C TYR A 129 5.43 -2.14 14.06
N LYS A 130 5.50 -0.90 14.57
CA LYS A 130 5.19 -0.59 15.96
C LYS A 130 3.68 -0.47 16.15
N LEU A 131 3.13 -1.21 17.11
CA LEU A 131 1.75 -1.05 17.55
C LEU A 131 1.60 0.23 18.40
N ILE A 132 0.46 0.89 18.26
CA ILE A 132 0.06 2.04 19.08
C ILE A 132 -1.00 1.55 20.07
N ASP A 133 -0.82 1.92 21.33
CA ASP A 133 -1.74 1.60 22.44
C ASP A 133 -2.95 2.56 22.49
#